data_AF-A0A944RCL4-F1
#
_entry.id   AF-A0A944RCL4-F1
#
_cell.length_a   1.000
_cell.length_b   1.000
_cell.length_c   1.000
_cell.angle_alpha   90.00
_cell.angle_beta   90.00
_cell.angle_gamma   90.00
#
_symmetry.space_group_name_H-M   'P 1'
#
loop_
_entity.id
_entity.type
_entity.pdbx_description
1 polymer ?
#
loop_
_entity_poly.entity_id
_entity_poly.type
_entity_poly.pdbx_seq_one_letter_code
_entity_poly.pdbx_strand_id
1 'polypeptide(L)' 'MTVVQGTTDSSGIQFSPDSGHENGIPVSSLATLTGFSEEFIKDELLLTNGDVSINELRAKMLLYLKKNFNS' A
#
# COMPACT_ATOMS: atom_id res chain seq x y z
N MET A 1 5.00 11.03 49.76
CA MET A 1 5.74 11.54 48.58
C MET A 1 6.55 10.34 48.09
N THR A 2 6.38 9.75 46.90
CA THR A 2 6.03 10.28 45.59
C THR A 2 5.46 9.15 44.71
N VAL A 3 4.65 9.55 43.74
CA VAL A 3 3.85 8.77 42.79
C VAL A 3 4.73 8.06 41.75
N VAL A 4 4.42 6.82 41.37
CA VAL A 4 4.86 6.19 40.10
C VAL A 4 3.66 5.44 39.49
N GLN A 5 2.73 6.19 38.86
CA GLN A 5 2.56 6.34 37.41
C GLN A 5 2.34 5.04 36.63
N GLY A 6 1.04 4.76 36.42
CA GLY A 6 0.39 4.25 35.21
C GLY A 6 1.13 3.25 34.32
N THR A 7 0.67 2.00 34.35
CA THR A 7 0.78 1.08 33.22
C THR A 7 -0.04 1.66 32.07
N THR A 8 0.62 2.28 31.10
CA THR A 8 -0.02 2.68 29.85
C THR A 8 -0.42 1.41 29.10
N ASP A 9 -1.65 0.96 29.31
CA ASP A 9 -2.38 0.16 28.35
C ASP A 9 -2.53 1.03 27.11
N SER A 10 -1.70 0.75 26.12
CA SER A 10 -1.80 1.35 24.80
C SER A 10 -1.80 0.18 23.86
N SER A 11 -2.98 -0.09 23.32
CA SER A 11 -3.17 -0.90 22.12
C SER A 11 -2.23 -0.35 21.04
N GLY A 12 -1.01 -0.88 21.04
CA GLY A 12 0.04 -0.49 20.12
C GLY A 12 -0.33 -1.06 18.78
N ILE A 13 -1.07 -0.28 17.98
CA ILE A 13 -0.88 -0.38 16.54
C ILE A 13 0.53 0.19 16.33
N GLN A 14 1.51 -0.69 16.51
CA GLN A 14 2.89 -0.44 16.15
C GLN A 14 2.87 -0.33 14.64
N PHE A 15 2.70 0.88 14.13
CA PHE A 15 3.14 1.23 12.79
C PHE A 15 4.67 1.17 12.83
N SER A 16 5.20 -0.06 12.83
CA SER A 16 6.57 -0.30 12.42
C SER A 16 6.69 0.29 11.01
N PRO A 17 7.56 1.27 10.75
CA PRO A 17 8.02 1.50 9.40
C PRO A 17 8.76 0.22 9.01
N ASP A 18 8.02 -0.69 8.39
CA ASP A 18 8.55 -1.94 7.89
C ASP A 18 9.75 -1.60 7.03
N SER A 19 10.90 -2.08 7.50
CA SER A 19 12.20 -1.69 7.03
C SER A 19 12.41 -2.35 5.68
N GLY A 20 12.06 -1.64 4.61
CA GLY A 20 12.50 -1.95 3.26
C GLY A 20 12.30 -3.41 2.86
N HIS A 21 11.10 -3.96 3.07
CA HIS A 21 10.73 -5.16 2.32
C HIS A 21 10.69 -4.79 0.84
N GLU A 22 11.77 -5.13 0.16
CA GLU A 22 11.88 -5.44 -1.27
C GLU A 22 10.95 -6.61 -1.70
N ASN A 23 10.05 -7.02 -0.81
CA ASN A 23 8.92 -7.89 -1.03
C ASN A 23 7.87 -7.09 -1.80
N GLY A 24 7.66 -7.43 -3.07
CA GLY A 24 6.68 -6.78 -3.91
C GLY A 24 5.29 -6.72 -3.26
N ILE A 25 4.53 -5.69 -3.59
CA ILE A 25 3.16 -5.50 -3.14
C ILE A 25 2.30 -6.47 -3.95
N PRO A 26 1.63 -7.44 -3.32
CA PRO A 26 0.76 -8.35 -4.05
C PRO A 26 -0.46 -7.61 -4.56
N VAL A 27 -0.87 -7.89 -5.80
CA VAL A 27 -2.03 -7.22 -6.43
C VAL A 27 -3.33 -7.48 -5.65
N SER A 28 -3.45 -8.61 -4.97
CA SER A 28 -4.60 -8.94 -4.11
C SER A 28 -4.79 -7.92 -2.96
N SER A 29 -3.70 -7.39 -2.39
CA SER A 29 -3.76 -6.32 -1.39
C SER A 29 -4.29 -5.02 -2.00
N LEU A 30 -3.89 -4.70 -3.23
CA LEU A 30 -4.40 -3.53 -3.96
C LEU A 30 -5.89 -3.68 -4.28
N ALA A 31 -6.32 -4.87 -4.68
CA ALA A 31 -7.73 -5.18 -4.94
C ALA A 31 -8.59 -4.99 -3.70
N THR A 32 -8.11 -5.46 -2.55
CA THR A 32 -8.80 -5.28 -1.26
C THR A 32 -8.90 -3.81 -0.87
N LEU A 33 -7.84 -3.02 -1.07
CA LEU A 33 -7.80 -1.60 -0.69
C LEU A 33 -8.63 -0.70 -1.60
N THR A 34 -8.65 -0.98 -2.90
CA THR A 34 -9.30 -0.12 -3.90
C THR A 34 -10.72 -0.58 -4.22
N GLY A 35 -11.07 -1.82 -3.90
CA GLY A 35 -12.34 -2.44 -4.28
C GLY A 35 -12.39 -2.84 -5.77
N PHE A 36 -11.33 -2.62 -6.53
CA PHE A 36 -11.24 -3.07 -7.92
C PHE A 36 -10.78 -4.52 -8.00
N SER A 37 -11.28 -5.25 -9.00
CA SER A 37 -10.83 -6.61 -9.28
C SER A 37 -9.34 -6.62 -9.64
N GLU A 38 -8.62 -7.68 -9.27
CA GLU A 38 -7.20 -7.83 -9.61
C GLU A 38 -6.95 -7.74 -11.12
N GLU A 39 -7.86 -8.28 -11.94
CA GLU A 39 -7.79 -8.20 -13.40
C GLU A 39 -7.83 -6.75 -13.89
N PHE A 40 -8.72 -5.93 -13.34
CA PHE A 40 -8.82 -4.51 -13.69
C PHE A 40 -7.53 -3.77 -13.30
N ILE A 41 -7.00 -4.02 -12.11
CA ILE A 41 -5.76 -3.37 -11.64
C ILE A 41 -4.58 -3.77 -12.53
N LYS A 42 -4.47 -5.05 -12.90
CA LYS A 42 -3.41 -5.55 -13.78
C LYS A 42 -3.50 -4.95 -15.18
N ASP A 43 -4.70 -4.88 -15.74
CA ASP A 43 -4.92 -4.31 -17.08
C ASP A 43 -4.63 -2.79 -17.09
N GLU A 44 -5.23 -2.04 -16.18
CA GLU A 44 -5.17 -0.58 -16.20
C GLU A 44 -3.79 -0.05 -15.79
N LEU A 45 -3.11 -0.72 -14.85
CA LEU A 45 -1.74 -0.37 -14.45
C LEU A 45 -0.68 -1.10 -15.29
N LEU A 46 -1.07 -1.92 -16.27
CA LEU A 46 -0.18 -2.70 -17.12
C LEU A 46 0.84 -3.49 -16.29
N LEU A 47 0.34 -4.22 -15.29
CA LEU A 47 1.12 -5.07 -14.39
C LEU A 47 1.10 -6.52 -14.92
N THR A 48 2.27 -7.04 -15.27
CA THR A 48 2.39 -8.37 -15.89
C THR A 48 2.60 -9.49 -14.86
N ASN A 49 3.09 -9.15 -13.66
CA ASN A 49 3.43 -10.11 -12.60
C ASN A 49 2.60 -9.85 -11.32
N GLY A 50 2.40 -10.91 -10.52
CA GLY A 50 1.53 -10.88 -9.32
C GLY A 50 2.00 -9.96 -8.20
N ASP A 51 3.29 -9.63 -8.17
CA ASP A 51 3.90 -8.75 -7.17
C ASP A 51 4.52 -7.53 -7.86
N VAL A 52 4.21 -6.33 -7.36
CA VAL A 52 4.69 -5.05 -7.91
C VAL A 52 5.50 -4.27 -6.88
N SER A 53 6.69 -3.80 -7.26
CA SER A 53 7.49 -2.92 -6.39
C SER A 53 6.80 -1.58 -6.19
N ILE A 54 6.96 -0.97 -5.01
CA ILE A 54 6.34 0.33 -4.69
C ILE A 54 6.69 1.44 -5.72
N ASN A 55 7.92 1.43 -6.24
CA ASN A 55 8.37 2.41 -7.23
C ASN A 55 7.67 2.21 -8.59
N GLU A 56 7.49 0.95 -9.00
CA GLU A 56 6.76 0.63 -10.24
C GLU A 56 5.29 0.99 -10.09
N LEU A 57 4.66 0.60 -8.99
CA LEU A 57 3.28 0.94 -8.69
C LEU A 57 3.03 2.46 -8.73
N ARG A 58 3.91 3.25 -8.07
CA ARG A 58 3.83 4.72 -8.10
C ARG A 58 3.90 5.28 -9.52
N ALA A 59 4.84 4.78 -10.32
CA ALA A 59 4.99 5.24 -11.71
C ALA A 59 3.74 4.92 -12.55
N LYS A 60 3.20 3.70 -12.43
CA LYS A 60 2.00 3.28 -13.16
C LYS A 60 0.75 4.06 -12.72
N MET A 61 0.57 4.27 -11.42
CA MET A 61 -0.55 5.08 -10.90
C MET A 61 -0.47 6.53 -11.35
N LEU A 62 0.73 7.13 -11.37
CA LEU A 62 0.91 8.50 -11.88
C LEU A 62 0.54 8.62 -13.36
N LEU A 63 0.90 7.61 -14.16
CA LEU A 63 0.49 7.56 -15.57
C LEU A 63 -1.04 7.43 -15.72
N TYR A 64 -1.66 6.54 -14.94
CA TYR A 64 -3.12 6.37 -14.92
C TYR A 64 -3.84 7.68 -14.55
N LEU A 65 -3.41 8.33 -13.46
CA LEU A 65 -3.99 9.59 -13.02
C LEU A 65 -3.79 10.66 -14.09
N LYS A 66 -2.59 10.78 -14.68
CA LYS A 66 -2.34 11.75 -15.75
C LYS A 66 -3.21 11.51 -16.99
N LYS A 67 -3.51 10.25 -17.33
CA LYS A 67 -4.40 9.90 -18.45
C LYS A 67 -5.85 10.27 -18.17
N ASN A 68 -6.33 10.01 -16.95
CA ASN A 68 -7.75 10.17 -16.60
C ASN A 68 -8.13 11.55 -16.09
N PHE A 69 -7.20 12.30 -15.48
CA PHE A 69 -7.47 13.63 -14.91
C PHE A 69 -7.25 14.78 -15.90
N ASN A 70 -6.67 14.50 -17.06
CA ASN A 70 -6.33 15.51 -18.07
C ASN A 70 -7.37 15.55 -19.21
N SER A 71 -8.58 15.04 -18.96
CA SER A 71 -9.78 15.14 -19.83
C SER A 71 -10.63 16.35 -19.47
#